data_AF-A0A495VD78-F1
#
_entry.id   AF-A0A495VD78-F1
#
_cell.length_a   1.000
_cell.length_b   1.000
_cell.length_c   1.000
_cell.angle_alpha   90.00
_cell.angle_beta   90.00
_cell.angle_gamma   90.00
#
_symmetry.space_group_name_H-M   'P 1'
#
loop_
_entity.id
_entity.type
_entity.pdbx_description
1 polymer ?
#
loop_
_entity_poly.entity_id
_entity_poly.type
_entity_poly.pdbx_seq_one_letter_code
_entity_poly.pdbx_strand_id
1 'polypeptide(L)'
;MNNILFSSYVIWGVFPYVALTLFFVVPFIRMVYRPFGMSTRASGIFHGQGILGLAAHLLHWGIFLVFFGHLAGLIGGMLGWRSWVGAFFWLATLGGLVAIIGSVIALIRRTVVPEMRAMSQPDDYIVHLFLIAILGVAIYQALGDRIWGVSYTAAPWFASLWRLSPQPELMASAPLLSKVHILLAFAFAAYFPFTKLIHAWTLPVNYLVRPYQVLRTTAKKFQNGWVLGCWEFKGVTDKSYMTYLTAGVVGVLVVIAFVLPSPKGDGLVQAAHAATSVEPTGPDSSQAQKVLEGYPLYVSQCARCHGLQGHGDGPGANSPTFSVVPRNLAEGHFQFISTSNGVASDEDIRHAIVHGLTGSGMPGFAALSERQIDSLVRTVEQFWKDRPTPGETIEVPARPEPTVAMIKEGKELYAGMCAVCHGPTGAGDGVLTALRTDAAGRTVPTRNLRTEPLKGGSSETQLYYRIAAGLPRNKDEWLMPAYANLGPEKIWALITYLESEVFPQRRIAGR
;
A
#
# COMPACT_ATOMS: atom_id res chain seq x y z
N MET A 1 -14.77 2.01 21.19
CA MET A 1 -13.81 2.40 20.12
C MET A 1 -12.47 2.90 20.65
N ASN A 2 -12.43 3.61 21.80
CA ASN A 2 -11.20 4.10 22.45
C ASN A 2 -10.13 3.00 22.72
N ASN A 3 -10.54 1.78 23.06
CA ASN A 3 -9.62 0.66 23.32
C ASN A 3 -8.89 0.14 22.05
N ILE A 4 -9.51 0.25 20.86
CA ILE A 4 -8.93 -0.26 19.60
C ILE A 4 -7.87 0.70 19.06
N LEU A 5 -8.05 2.01 19.26
CA LEU A 5 -7.13 3.05 18.78
C LEU A 5 -5.95 3.27 19.74
N PHE A 6 -6.17 3.20 21.06
CA PHE A 6 -5.07 3.12 22.02
C PHE A 6 -4.18 1.90 21.72
N SER A 7 -4.80 0.76 21.43
CA SER A 7 -4.08 -0.44 20.99
C SER A 7 -3.27 -0.20 19.71
N SER A 8 -3.81 0.49 18.71
CA SER A 8 -3.11 0.75 17.44
C SER A 8 -1.90 1.69 17.58
N TYR A 9 -2.01 2.78 18.34
CA TYR A 9 -0.88 3.68 18.58
C TYR A 9 0.22 3.01 19.43
N VAL A 10 -0.17 2.24 20.44
CA VAL A 10 0.79 1.48 21.26
C VAL A 10 1.54 0.44 20.41
N ILE A 11 0.83 -0.29 19.55
CA ILE A 11 1.44 -1.35 18.72
C ILE A 11 2.28 -0.79 17.56
N TRP A 12 1.85 0.28 16.89
CA TRP A 12 2.49 0.78 15.66
C TRP A 12 3.27 2.08 15.82
N GLY A 13 3.10 2.77 16.95
CA GLY A 13 3.84 3.96 17.33
C GLY A 13 4.88 3.65 18.41
N VAL A 14 4.49 3.05 19.53
CA VAL A 14 5.37 2.89 20.71
C VAL A 14 6.24 1.63 20.64
N PHE A 15 5.63 0.46 20.41
CA PHE A 15 6.34 -0.83 20.40
C PHE A 15 7.54 -0.88 19.43
N PRO A 16 7.48 -0.31 18.21
CA PRO A 16 8.64 -0.26 17.32
C PRO A 16 9.84 0.46 17.94
N TYR A 17 9.62 1.56 18.66
CA TYR A 17 10.72 2.26 19.35
C TYR A 17 11.32 1.41 20.47
N VAL A 18 10.51 0.69 21.24
CA VAL A 18 11.01 -0.24 22.26
C VAL A 18 11.87 -1.31 21.61
N ALA A 19 11.36 -1.96 20.56
CA ALA A 19 12.08 -3.00 19.84
C ALA A 19 13.39 -2.49 19.21
N LEU A 20 13.38 -1.35 18.53
CA LEU A 20 14.59 -0.75 17.95
C LEU A 20 15.60 -0.34 19.01
N THR A 21 15.14 0.24 20.13
CA THR A 21 16.00 0.61 21.25
C THR A 21 16.71 -0.62 21.80
N LEU A 22 15.96 -1.70 22.07
CA LEU A 22 16.56 -2.97 22.51
C LEU A 22 17.55 -3.51 21.47
N PHE A 23 17.14 -3.55 20.20
CA PHE A 23 17.93 -4.11 19.10
C PHE A 23 19.28 -3.42 18.91
N PHE A 24 19.36 -2.10 19.05
CA PHE A 24 20.61 -1.35 18.86
C PHE A 24 21.41 -1.11 20.15
N VAL A 25 20.75 -0.87 21.30
CA VAL A 25 21.43 -0.50 22.55
C VAL A 25 21.95 -1.72 23.30
N VAL A 26 21.19 -2.81 23.38
CA VAL A 26 21.59 -3.99 24.16
C VAL A 26 22.87 -4.65 23.61
N PRO A 27 23.10 -4.77 22.28
CA PRO A 27 24.37 -5.27 21.77
C PRO A 27 25.58 -4.46 22.23
N PHE A 28 25.45 -3.12 22.27
CA PHE A 28 26.49 -2.25 22.78
C PHE A 28 26.78 -2.51 24.26
N ILE A 29 25.73 -2.61 25.09
CA ILE A 29 25.86 -2.97 26.51
C ILE A 29 26.54 -4.35 26.67
N ARG A 30 26.12 -5.36 25.90
CA ARG A 30 26.71 -6.71 25.96
C ARG A 30 28.18 -6.70 25.56
N MET A 31 28.57 -5.92 24.55
CA MET A 31 29.96 -5.82 24.13
C MET A 31 30.85 -5.25 25.23
N VAL A 32 30.36 -4.26 25.97
CA VAL A 32 31.12 -3.61 27.05
C VAL A 32 31.20 -4.50 28.29
N TYR A 33 30.05 -5.00 28.77
CA TYR A 33 29.97 -5.67 30.06
C TYR A 33 30.08 -7.21 29.98
N ARG A 34 29.80 -7.81 28.82
CA ARG A 34 29.82 -9.28 28.62
C ARG A 34 30.43 -9.69 27.27
N PRO A 35 31.66 -9.26 26.94
CA PRO A 35 32.26 -9.49 25.63
C PRO A 35 32.38 -10.98 25.26
N PHE A 36 32.63 -11.87 26.22
CA PHE A 36 32.70 -13.32 25.98
C PHE A 36 31.36 -13.97 25.63
N GLY A 37 30.24 -13.27 25.89
CA GLY A 37 28.91 -13.73 25.48
C GLY A 37 28.60 -13.49 23.99
N MET A 38 29.49 -12.81 23.26
CA MET A 38 29.36 -12.50 21.84
C MET A 38 29.96 -13.64 21.00
N SER A 39 29.24 -14.75 20.88
CA SER A 39 29.71 -15.94 20.16
C SER A 39 28.62 -16.57 19.30
N THR A 40 29.03 -17.19 18.20
CA THR A 40 28.15 -17.96 17.29
C THR A 40 27.67 -19.28 17.90
N ARG A 41 28.26 -19.73 19.03
CA ARG A 41 28.02 -21.06 19.64
C ARG A 41 28.05 -22.16 18.57
N ALA A 42 29.12 -22.18 17.77
CA ALA A 42 29.25 -23.09 16.64
C ALA A 42 29.18 -24.56 17.07
N SER A 43 28.45 -25.37 16.30
CA SER A 43 28.21 -26.79 16.61
C SER A 43 28.74 -27.76 15.54
N GLY A 44 29.65 -27.28 14.68
CA GLY A 44 30.20 -28.04 13.56
C GLY A 44 31.22 -29.10 13.92
N ILE A 45 31.63 -29.18 15.18
CA ILE A 45 32.59 -30.20 15.65
C ILE A 45 31.86 -31.53 15.97
N PHE A 46 30.54 -31.49 16.16
CA PHE A 46 29.73 -32.64 16.52
C PHE A 46 29.12 -33.33 15.30
N HIS A 47 28.67 -34.58 15.46
CA HIS A 47 28.10 -35.43 14.40
C HIS A 47 27.09 -34.68 13.49
N GLY A 48 27.13 -35.00 12.18
CA GLY A 48 26.25 -34.41 11.16
C GLY A 48 26.77 -33.15 10.46
N GLN A 49 28.09 -33.06 10.24
CA GLN A 49 28.76 -31.90 9.60
C GLN A 49 28.17 -31.54 8.22
N GLY A 50 27.87 -32.53 7.38
CA GLY A 50 27.30 -32.29 6.04
C GLY A 50 25.90 -31.63 6.09
N ILE A 51 25.04 -32.09 6.99
CA ILE A 51 23.68 -31.53 7.18
C ILE A 51 23.77 -30.11 7.76
N LEU A 52 24.70 -29.87 8.69
CA LEU A 52 24.92 -28.53 9.23
C LEU A 52 25.40 -27.56 8.15
N GLY A 53 26.35 -27.98 7.30
CA GLY A 53 26.84 -27.18 6.18
C GLY A 53 25.68 -26.71 5.29
N LEU A 54 24.86 -27.65 4.81
CA LEU A 54 23.70 -27.32 3.97
C LEU A 54 22.72 -26.40 4.69
N ALA A 55 22.32 -26.74 5.92
CA ALA A 55 21.35 -25.95 6.69
C ALA A 55 21.84 -24.53 6.93
N ALA A 56 23.12 -24.36 7.28
CA ALA A 56 23.73 -23.06 7.51
C ALA A 56 23.79 -22.22 6.23
N HIS A 57 24.18 -22.80 5.08
CA HIS A 57 24.25 -22.07 3.82
C HIS A 57 22.86 -21.65 3.35
N LEU A 58 21.88 -22.56 3.36
CA LEU A 58 20.50 -22.24 3.00
C LEU A 58 19.93 -21.14 3.89
N LEU A 59 20.12 -21.25 5.21
CA LEU A 59 19.63 -20.24 6.14
C LEU A 59 20.27 -18.86 5.89
N HIS A 60 21.60 -18.77 5.84
CA HIS A 60 22.27 -17.48 5.76
C HIS A 60 22.14 -16.82 4.40
N TRP A 61 22.36 -17.55 3.29
CA TRP A 61 22.15 -16.99 1.95
C TRP A 61 20.69 -16.63 1.70
N GLY A 62 19.76 -17.43 2.20
CA GLY A 62 18.35 -17.08 2.20
C GLY A 62 18.07 -15.77 2.95
N ILE A 63 18.58 -15.63 4.18
CA ILE A 63 18.42 -14.40 4.98
C ILE A 63 19.07 -13.19 4.30
N PHE A 64 20.25 -13.34 3.67
CA PHE A 64 20.87 -12.23 2.93
C PHE A 64 20.00 -11.77 1.75
N LEU A 65 19.44 -12.69 0.98
CA LEU A 65 18.49 -12.37 -0.09
C LEU A 65 17.23 -11.68 0.46
N VAL A 66 16.68 -12.16 1.58
CA VAL A 66 15.55 -11.51 2.26
C VAL A 66 15.90 -10.10 2.70
N PHE A 67 17.09 -9.90 3.30
CA PHE A 67 17.55 -8.60 3.78
C PHE A 67 17.69 -7.58 2.63
N PHE A 68 18.39 -7.94 1.55
CA PHE A 68 18.53 -7.06 0.39
C PHE A 68 17.20 -6.84 -0.34
N GLY A 69 16.33 -7.86 -0.38
CA GLY A 69 14.97 -7.72 -0.85
C GLY A 69 14.22 -6.65 -0.04
N HIS A 70 14.21 -6.74 1.29
CA HIS A 70 13.53 -5.77 2.16
C HIS A 70 14.11 -4.36 1.99
N LEU A 71 15.43 -4.22 1.87
CA LEU A 71 16.05 -2.93 1.57
C LEU A 71 15.55 -2.37 0.24
N ALA A 72 15.48 -3.20 -0.81
CA ALA A 72 14.93 -2.79 -2.09
C ALA A 72 13.44 -2.41 -2.00
N GLY A 73 12.66 -3.12 -1.19
CA GLY A 73 11.25 -2.84 -0.95
C GLY A 73 11.00 -1.56 -0.18
N LEU A 74 11.83 -1.27 0.84
CA LEU A 74 11.76 -0.03 1.61
C LEU A 74 12.14 1.17 0.74
N ILE A 75 13.24 1.10 0.00
CA ILE A 75 13.67 2.17 -0.90
C ILE A 75 12.68 2.36 -2.05
N GLY A 76 12.29 1.26 -2.70
CA GLY A 76 11.34 1.29 -3.81
C GLY A 76 9.95 1.76 -3.39
N GLY A 77 9.49 1.35 -2.21
CA GLY A 77 8.23 1.81 -1.63
C GLY A 77 8.24 3.31 -1.31
N MET A 78 9.35 3.81 -0.74
CA MET A 78 9.53 5.23 -0.42
C MET A 78 9.63 6.10 -1.69
N LEU A 79 10.26 5.61 -2.76
CA LEU A 79 10.47 6.36 -4.00
C LEU A 79 9.40 6.12 -5.07
N GLY A 80 8.47 5.18 -4.82
CA GLY A 80 7.46 4.77 -5.81
C GLY A 80 8.02 3.94 -6.98
N TRP A 81 9.21 3.35 -6.85
CA TRP A 81 9.86 2.60 -7.91
C TRP A 81 9.32 1.17 -8.02
N ARG A 82 8.45 0.95 -9.01
CA ARG A 82 7.84 -0.35 -9.30
C ARG A 82 8.84 -1.48 -9.52
N SER A 83 9.95 -1.21 -10.22
CA SER A 83 11.00 -2.20 -10.47
C SER A 83 11.67 -2.69 -9.19
N TRP A 84 11.90 -1.78 -8.24
CA TRP A 84 12.49 -2.10 -6.93
C TRP A 84 11.53 -2.87 -6.02
N VAL A 85 10.24 -2.54 -6.05
CA VAL A 85 9.21 -3.35 -5.38
C VAL A 85 9.07 -4.73 -6.03
N GLY A 86 9.25 -4.82 -7.35
CA GLY A 86 9.37 -6.09 -8.06
C GLY A 86 10.60 -6.90 -7.63
N ALA A 87 11.75 -6.24 -7.47
CA ALA A 87 12.98 -6.87 -6.95
C ALA A 87 12.80 -7.36 -5.51
N PHE A 88 12.12 -6.60 -4.66
CA PHE A 88 11.72 -7.04 -3.32
C PHE A 88 10.93 -8.34 -3.37
N PHE A 89 9.89 -8.42 -4.22
CA PHE A 89 9.11 -9.64 -4.37
C PHE A 89 10.01 -10.84 -4.70
N TRP A 90 10.79 -10.75 -5.78
CA TRP A 90 11.60 -11.90 -6.22
C TRP A 90 12.69 -12.28 -5.20
N LEU A 91 13.46 -11.31 -4.70
CA LEU A 91 14.57 -11.56 -3.78
C LEU A 91 14.06 -12.04 -2.41
N ALA A 92 13.03 -11.40 -1.86
CA ALA A 92 12.51 -11.77 -0.54
C ALA A 92 11.75 -13.10 -0.57
N THR A 93 10.99 -13.39 -1.63
CA THR A 93 10.29 -14.67 -1.75
C THR A 93 11.26 -15.83 -1.97
N LEU A 94 12.22 -15.70 -2.90
CA LEU A 94 13.24 -16.73 -3.12
C LEU A 94 14.10 -16.91 -1.86
N GLY A 95 14.61 -15.81 -1.31
CA GLY A 95 15.38 -15.82 -0.08
C GLY A 95 14.62 -16.45 1.08
N GLY A 96 13.33 -16.14 1.21
CA GLY A 96 12.47 -16.66 2.27
C GLY A 96 12.27 -18.16 2.17
N LEU A 97 12.02 -18.68 0.96
CA LEU A 97 11.91 -20.13 0.70
C LEU A 97 13.21 -20.86 1.03
N VAL A 98 14.36 -20.31 0.64
CA VAL A 98 15.67 -20.91 0.94
C VAL A 98 15.96 -20.84 2.45
N ALA A 99 15.67 -19.71 3.09
CA ALA A 99 15.90 -19.50 4.51
C ALA A 99 15.01 -20.40 5.39
N ILE A 100 13.72 -20.57 5.04
CA ILE A 100 12.81 -21.39 5.84
C ILE A 100 13.21 -22.86 5.78
N ILE A 101 13.63 -23.36 4.61
CA ILE A 101 14.17 -24.73 4.47
C ILE A 101 15.40 -24.89 5.36
N GLY A 102 16.35 -23.96 5.29
CA GLY A 102 17.55 -23.98 6.14
C GLY A 102 17.22 -23.97 7.64
N SER A 103 16.25 -23.14 8.06
CA SER A 103 15.81 -23.05 9.45
C SER A 103 15.13 -24.34 9.92
N VAL A 104 14.28 -24.95 9.10
CA VAL A 104 13.61 -26.22 9.40
C VAL A 104 14.63 -27.36 9.54
N ILE A 105 15.58 -27.48 8.61
CA ILE A 105 16.64 -28.51 8.70
C ILE A 105 17.48 -28.30 9.96
N ALA A 106 17.86 -27.05 10.27
CA ALA A 106 18.63 -26.73 11.47
C ALA A 106 17.85 -27.06 12.76
N LEU A 107 16.54 -26.81 12.79
CA LEU A 107 15.67 -27.15 13.92
C LEU A 107 15.51 -28.66 14.09
N ILE A 108 15.25 -29.40 13.00
CA ILE A 108 15.16 -30.87 13.01
C ILE A 108 16.47 -31.48 13.50
N ARG A 109 17.62 -31.03 13.00
CA ARG A 109 18.92 -31.53 13.49
C ARG A 109 19.06 -31.30 14.99
N ARG A 110 18.64 -30.14 15.49
CA ARG A 110 18.74 -29.76 16.90
C ARG A 110 17.80 -30.55 17.81
N THR A 111 16.64 -30.98 17.30
CA THR A 111 15.72 -31.83 18.06
C THR A 111 16.10 -33.29 17.96
N VAL A 112 16.58 -33.79 16.82
CA VAL A 112 16.84 -35.23 16.60
C VAL A 112 18.18 -35.69 17.16
N VAL A 113 19.26 -34.92 16.98
CA VAL A 113 20.62 -35.34 17.37
C VAL A 113 20.81 -35.19 18.89
N PRO A 114 21.05 -36.28 19.66
CA PRO A 114 21.12 -36.24 21.12
C PRO A 114 22.17 -35.28 21.68
N GLU A 115 23.37 -35.26 21.09
CA GLU A 115 24.49 -34.41 21.50
C GLU A 115 24.13 -32.92 21.32
N MET A 116 23.45 -32.61 20.21
CA MET A 116 22.96 -31.26 19.95
C MET A 116 21.86 -30.85 20.91
N ARG A 117 20.97 -31.77 21.27
CA ARG A 117 19.88 -31.51 22.23
C ARG A 117 20.44 -31.22 23.63
N ALA A 118 21.47 -31.96 24.05
CA ALA A 118 22.12 -31.79 25.35
C ALA A 118 22.84 -30.43 25.50
N MET A 119 23.39 -29.89 24.41
CA MET A 119 24.09 -28.60 24.43
C MET A 119 23.21 -27.39 24.11
N SER A 120 22.03 -27.61 23.51
CA SER A 120 21.17 -26.52 23.06
C SER A 120 20.51 -25.81 24.22
N GLN A 121 20.46 -24.49 24.11
CA GLN A 121 19.74 -23.63 25.05
C GLN A 121 18.31 -23.38 24.53
N PRO A 122 17.35 -23.00 25.39
CA PRO A 122 16.00 -22.69 24.95
C PRO A 122 15.93 -21.62 23.84
N ASP A 123 16.81 -20.60 23.90
CA ASP A 123 16.87 -19.54 22.88
C ASP A 123 17.22 -20.07 21.48
N ASP A 124 17.94 -21.18 21.41
CA ASP A 124 18.28 -21.81 20.14
C ASP A 124 17.05 -22.34 19.39
N TYR A 125 16.06 -22.88 20.11
CA TYR A 125 14.82 -23.38 19.53
C TYR A 125 13.87 -22.22 19.21
N ILE A 126 13.72 -21.29 20.16
CA ILE A 126 12.84 -20.12 20.03
C ILE A 126 13.21 -19.29 18.80
N VAL A 127 14.50 -19.06 18.55
CA VAL A 127 14.97 -18.32 17.37
C VAL A 127 14.54 -18.99 16.06
N HIS A 128 14.68 -20.31 15.95
CA HIS A 128 14.25 -21.01 14.73
C HIS A 128 12.73 -20.98 14.56
N LEU A 129 11.97 -21.10 15.65
CA LEU A 129 10.50 -20.98 15.62
C LEU A 129 10.06 -19.58 15.17
N PHE A 130 10.70 -18.52 15.69
CA PHE A 130 10.45 -17.14 15.23
C PHE A 130 10.73 -17.00 13.74
N LEU A 131 11.91 -17.45 13.28
CA LEU A 131 12.28 -17.35 11.87
C LEU A 131 11.30 -18.12 10.97
N ILE A 132 10.90 -19.34 11.35
CA ILE A 132 9.93 -20.14 10.60
C ILE A 132 8.57 -19.43 10.55
N ALA A 133 8.10 -18.89 11.67
CA ALA A 133 6.82 -18.17 11.73
C ALA A 133 6.84 -16.89 10.86
N ILE A 134 7.87 -16.05 11.00
CA ILE A 134 8.01 -14.80 10.23
C ILE A 134 8.09 -15.09 8.73
N LEU A 135 8.95 -16.04 8.34
CA LEU A 135 9.15 -16.42 6.94
C LEU A 135 7.91 -17.10 6.37
N GLY A 136 7.24 -17.98 7.11
CA GLY A 136 6.02 -18.65 6.67
C GLY A 136 4.89 -17.67 6.38
N VAL A 137 4.65 -16.72 7.29
CA VAL A 137 3.66 -15.65 7.08
C VAL A 137 4.04 -14.77 5.88
N ALA A 138 5.33 -14.46 5.68
CA ALA A 138 5.80 -13.65 4.55
C ALA A 138 5.60 -14.36 3.20
N ILE A 139 5.98 -15.64 3.12
CA ILE A 139 5.87 -16.45 1.91
C ILE A 139 4.39 -16.64 1.55
N TYR A 140 3.52 -16.86 2.53
CA TYR A 140 2.08 -16.97 2.30
C TYR A 140 1.49 -15.67 1.75
N GLN A 141 1.88 -14.50 2.28
CA GLN A 141 1.46 -13.20 1.72
C GLN A 141 1.89 -13.03 0.27
N ALA A 142 3.13 -13.43 -0.05
CA ALA A 142 3.69 -13.26 -1.39
C ALA A 142 3.03 -14.19 -2.42
N LEU A 143 2.85 -15.47 -2.09
CA LEU A 143 2.40 -16.50 -3.03
C LEU A 143 0.87 -16.74 -2.99
N GLY A 144 0.28 -16.73 -1.80
CA GLY A 144 -1.15 -17.00 -1.58
C GLY A 144 -2.00 -15.78 -1.87
N ASP A 145 -1.85 -14.73 -1.06
CA ASP A 145 -2.69 -13.54 -1.17
C ASP A 145 -2.24 -12.56 -2.26
N ARG A 146 -1.04 -12.79 -2.82
CA ARG A 146 -0.44 -11.92 -3.84
C ARG A 146 -0.35 -10.46 -3.36
N ILE A 147 0.02 -10.28 -2.09
CA ILE A 147 0.15 -8.99 -1.42
C ILE A 147 1.62 -8.57 -1.42
N TRP A 148 2.01 -7.69 -2.34
CA TRP A 148 3.35 -7.05 -2.36
C TRP A 148 3.30 -5.52 -2.42
N GLY A 149 2.11 -4.93 -2.64
CA GLY A 149 1.92 -3.47 -2.65
C GLY A 149 2.02 -2.82 -1.27
N VAL A 150 2.10 -3.61 -0.18
CA VAL A 150 2.26 -3.11 1.19
C VAL A 150 3.56 -2.34 1.36
N SER A 151 4.59 -2.58 0.54
CA SER A 151 5.82 -1.78 0.58
C SER A 151 5.57 -0.28 0.42
N TYR A 152 4.52 0.12 -0.32
CA TYR A 152 4.19 1.53 -0.53
C TYR A 152 3.51 2.21 0.68
N THR A 153 2.95 1.45 1.64
CA THR A 153 2.44 1.98 2.91
C THR A 153 3.40 1.73 4.07
N ALA A 154 4.02 0.55 4.09
CA ALA A 154 4.96 0.13 5.12
C ALA A 154 6.29 0.90 5.06
N ALA A 155 6.79 1.26 3.87
CA ALA A 155 8.03 2.02 3.77
C ALA A 155 7.91 3.46 4.31
N PRO A 156 6.88 4.25 3.94
CA PRO A 156 6.66 5.56 4.56
C PRO A 156 6.40 5.47 6.07
N TRP A 157 5.66 4.45 6.54
CA TRP A 157 5.48 4.18 7.97
C TRP A 157 6.82 3.92 8.67
N PHE A 158 7.64 3.02 8.13
CA PHE A 158 8.94 2.69 8.71
C PHE A 158 9.86 3.91 8.73
N ALA A 159 9.87 4.71 7.67
CA ALA A 159 10.61 5.97 7.64
C ALA A 159 10.11 7.00 8.66
N SER A 160 8.79 7.03 8.94
CA SER A 160 8.20 7.92 9.95
C SER A 160 8.73 7.68 11.37
N LEU A 161 9.10 6.43 11.69
CA LEU A 161 9.72 6.06 12.97
C LEU A 161 11.08 6.75 13.14
N TRP A 162 11.88 6.79 12.07
CA TRP A 162 13.20 7.42 12.08
C TRP A 162 13.13 8.95 12.03
N ARG A 163 12.01 9.53 11.60
CA ARG A 163 11.72 10.96 11.72
C ARG A 163 11.21 11.38 13.10
N LEU A 164 11.07 10.43 14.03
CA LEU A 164 10.47 10.65 15.36
C LEU A 164 9.03 11.21 15.31
N SER A 165 8.34 10.97 14.19
CA SER A 165 6.95 11.36 13.97
C SER A 165 6.17 10.15 13.47
N PRO A 166 5.90 9.16 14.35
CA PRO A 166 5.29 7.91 13.95
C PRO A 166 3.90 8.16 13.36
N GLN A 167 3.63 7.52 12.22
CA GLN A 167 2.32 7.54 11.54
C GLN A 167 1.66 6.16 11.62
N PRO A 168 1.22 5.71 12.82
CA PRO A 168 0.71 4.35 13.04
C PRO A 168 -0.49 4.01 12.15
N GLU A 169 -1.17 5.03 11.63
CA GLU A 169 -2.33 4.90 10.78
C GLU A 169 -1.99 4.23 9.43
N LEU A 170 -0.79 4.48 8.88
CA LEU A 170 -0.30 3.82 7.66
C LEU A 170 -0.18 2.29 7.81
N MET A 171 0.04 1.82 9.04
CA MET A 171 0.06 0.40 9.37
C MET A 171 -1.30 -0.12 9.80
N ALA A 172 -2.14 0.72 10.41
CA ALA A 172 -3.51 0.38 10.78
C ALA A 172 -4.37 -0.01 9.57
N SER A 173 -4.09 0.53 8.38
CA SER A 173 -4.77 0.16 7.14
C SER A 173 -4.19 -1.09 6.45
N ALA A 174 -3.08 -1.65 6.94
CA ALA A 174 -2.46 -2.81 6.30
C ALA A 174 -3.29 -4.09 6.49
N PRO A 175 -3.21 -5.05 5.54
CA PRO A 175 -3.82 -6.38 5.69
C PRO A 175 -3.38 -7.07 6.98
N LEU A 176 -4.25 -7.91 7.54
CA LEU A 176 -4.01 -8.60 8.81
C LEU A 176 -2.68 -9.38 8.82
N LEU A 177 -2.40 -10.13 7.75
CA LEU A 177 -1.17 -10.91 7.66
C LEU A 177 0.07 -10.02 7.66
N SER A 178 0.04 -8.87 6.98
CA SER A 178 1.17 -7.92 6.98
C SER A 178 1.40 -7.32 8.37
N LYS A 179 0.33 -7.01 9.11
CA LYS A 179 0.42 -6.63 10.53
C LYS A 179 1.07 -7.74 11.36
N VAL A 180 0.61 -8.98 11.22
CA VAL A 180 1.19 -10.14 11.95
C VAL A 180 2.68 -10.31 11.62
N HIS A 181 3.06 -10.23 10.34
CA HIS A 181 4.46 -10.34 9.90
C HIS A 181 5.34 -9.27 10.54
N ILE A 182 4.93 -8.00 10.48
CA ILE A 182 5.70 -6.87 11.02
C ILE A 182 5.76 -6.96 12.55
N LEU A 183 4.66 -7.31 13.22
CA LEU A 183 4.65 -7.51 14.66
C LEU A 183 5.63 -8.60 15.09
N LEU A 184 5.63 -9.75 14.40
CA LEU A 184 6.58 -10.84 14.65
C LEU A 184 8.02 -10.40 14.38
N ALA A 185 8.27 -9.62 13.32
CA ALA A 185 9.60 -9.12 12.99
C ALA A 185 10.14 -8.15 14.07
N PHE A 186 9.33 -7.21 14.56
CA PHE A 186 9.74 -6.31 15.65
C PHE A 186 9.86 -7.02 17.00
N ALA A 187 9.00 -8.00 17.30
CA ALA A 187 9.15 -8.85 18.48
C ALA A 187 10.45 -9.66 18.42
N PHE A 188 10.77 -10.22 17.25
CA PHE A 188 12.04 -10.90 17.03
C PHE A 188 13.23 -9.96 17.16
N ALA A 189 13.16 -8.73 16.63
CA ALA A 189 14.21 -7.71 16.81
C ALA A 189 14.41 -7.33 18.29
N ALA A 190 13.33 -7.20 19.07
CA ALA A 190 13.39 -6.95 20.51
C ALA A 190 14.06 -8.13 21.27
N TYR A 191 13.81 -9.37 20.85
CA TYR A 191 14.40 -10.57 21.44
C TYR A 191 15.84 -10.84 20.97
N PHE A 192 16.17 -10.44 19.74
CA PHE A 192 17.45 -10.65 19.05
C PHE A 192 18.69 -10.45 19.92
N PRO A 193 18.87 -9.31 20.63
CA PRO A 193 20.11 -9.02 21.33
C PRO A 193 20.34 -9.88 22.58
N PHE A 194 19.34 -10.65 23.03
CA PHE A 194 19.44 -11.54 24.19
C PHE A 194 19.84 -12.97 23.81
N THR A 195 19.98 -13.27 22.52
CA THR A 195 20.25 -14.61 22.00
C THR A 195 21.67 -14.74 21.43
N LYS A 196 21.97 -15.89 20.83
CA LYS A 196 23.17 -16.09 19.97
C LYS A 196 23.17 -15.26 18.69
N LEU A 197 22.03 -14.70 18.25
CA LEU A 197 21.94 -13.92 17.01
C LEU A 197 22.79 -12.65 17.03
N ILE A 198 23.25 -12.27 18.22
CA ILE A 198 24.22 -11.21 18.45
C ILE A 198 25.48 -11.33 17.56
N HIS A 199 25.82 -12.54 17.08
CA HIS A 199 26.90 -12.75 16.12
C HIS A 199 26.74 -11.97 14.81
N ALA A 200 25.53 -11.59 14.42
CA ALA A 200 25.31 -10.77 13.22
C ALA A 200 25.95 -9.38 13.36
N TRP A 201 26.11 -8.87 14.59
CA TRP A 201 26.80 -7.61 14.85
C TRP A 201 28.32 -7.73 14.76
N THR A 202 28.86 -8.95 14.80
CA THR A 202 30.30 -9.22 14.76
C THR A 202 30.76 -9.70 13.39
N LEU A 203 30.11 -9.24 12.30
CA LEU A 203 30.52 -9.57 10.94
C LEU A 203 31.97 -9.15 10.71
N PRO A 204 32.88 -10.07 10.30
CA PRO A 204 34.31 -9.81 10.25
C PRO A 204 34.71 -9.05 8.96
N VAL A 205 34.07 -7.92 8.67
CA VAL A 205 34.33 -7.13 7.45
C VAL A 205 35.79 -6.66 7.38
N ASN A 206 36.40 -6.36 8.53
CA ASN A 206 37.81 -5.96 8.63
C ASN A 206 38.77 -7.07 8.18
N TYR A 207 38.36 -8.33 8.21
CA TYR A 207 39.22 -9.43 7.78
C TYR A 207 39.69 -9.26 6.32
N LEU A 208 38.92 -8.54 5.49
CA LEU A 208 39.28 -8.23 4.11
C LEU A 208 40.54 -7.37 3.97
N VAL A 209 40.87 -6.56 4.98
CA VAL A 209 42.00 -5.61 4.96
C VAL A 209 42.98 -5.84 6.12
N ARG A 210 42.68 -6.76 7.03
CA ARG A 210 43.51 -7.07 8.19
C ARG A 210 44.76 -7.86 7.77
N PRO A 211 45.96 -7.47 8.22
CA PRO A 211 47.16 -8.27 8.00
C PRO A 211 47.03 -9.69 8.56
N TYR A 212 47.62 -10.68 7.89
CA TYR A 212 47.60 -12.07 8.33
C TYR A 212 48.21 -12.25 9.73
N GLN A 213 49.32 -11.58 10.00
CA GLN A 213 50.00 -11.62 11.28
C GLN A 213 49.62 -10.40 12.12
N VAL A 214 49.09 -10.65 13.32
CA VAL A 214 48.77 -9.60 14.30
C VAL A 214 49.53 -9.87 15.59
N LEU A 215 50.50 -9.01 15.87
CA LEU A 215 51.34 -9.06 17.07
C LEU A 215 50.83 -8.04 18.08
N ARG A 216 50.65 -8.45 19.35
CA ARG A 216 50.28 -7.56 20.45
C ARG A 216 51.51 -7.26 21.30
N THR A 217 51.85 -5.99 21.46
CA THR A 217 52.98 -5.56 22.29
C THR A 217 52.57 -5.42 23.76
N THR A 218 53.51 -5.65 24.67
CA THR A 218 53.34 -5.46 26.12
C THR A 218 53.20 -3.99 26.52
N ALA A 219 53.61 -3.04 25.68
CA ALA A 219 53.46 -1.61 25.95
C ALA A 219 51.99 -1.14 25.98
N LYS A 220 51.07 -1.88 25.33
CA LYS A 220 49.63 -1.60 25.30
C LYS A 220 48.80 -2.68 26.01
N LYS A 221 49.39 -3.42 26.95
CA LYS A 221 48.83 -4.70 27.42
C LYS A 221 47.48 -4.57 28.15
N PHE A 222 47.14 -3.41 28.71
CA PHE A 222 45.95 -3.25 29.55
C PHE A 222 45.45 -1.79 29.61
N GLN A 223 45.08 -1.16 28.48
CA GLN A 223 44.14 -0.03 28.57
C GLN A 223 42.72 -0.58 28.75
N ASN A 224 42.45 -1.12 29.95
CA ASN A 224 41.11 -1.54 30.41
C ASN A 224 40.34 -0.38 31.08
N GLY A 225 40.69 0.88 30.77
CA GLY A 225 40.03 2.05 31.33
C GLY A 225 38.95 2.55 30.38
N TRP A 226 37.77 2.86 30.93
CA TRP A 226 36.85 3.85 30.35
C TRP A 226 37.56 5.22 30.33
N VAL A 227 38.44 5.43 29.35
CA VAL A 227 39.02 6.76 29.12
C VAL A 227 38.04 7.49 28.22
N LEU A 228 37.23 8.37 28.81
CA LEU A 228 36.58 9.49 28.14
C LEU A 228 37.65 10.22 27.30
N GLY A 229 37.83 9.82 26.04
CA GLY A 229 38.85 10.39 25.15
C GLY A 229 39.65 9.40 24.31
N CYS A 230 39.72 8.11 24.67
CA CYS A 230 40.40 7.09 23.87
C CYS A 230 39.39 6.10 23.28
N TRP A 231 38.49 6.60 22.45
CA TRP A 231 37.95 5.75 21.41
C TRP A 231 39.13 5.35 20.52
N GLU A 232 39.58 4.09 20.55
CA GLU A 232 40.51 3.60 19.53
C GLU A 232 39.78 3.55 18.17
N PHE A 233 39.52 4.73 17.58
CA PHE A 233 38.94 4.93 16.24
C PHE A 233 39.86 4.44 15.12
N LYS A 234 40.98 3.79 15.43
CA LYS A 234 42.00 3.41 14.42
C LYS A 234 41.68 2.15 13.61
N GLY A 235 40.51 1.53 13.79
CA GLY A 235 40.11 0.36 12.97
C GLY A 235 40.95 -0.90 13.21
N VAL A 236 41.71 -0.94 14.31
CA VAL A 236 42.65 -2.02 14.62
C VAL A 236 42.05 -3.10 15.54
N THR A 237 40.93 -2.82 16.22
CA THR A 237 40.30 -3.77 17.16
C THR A 237 38.90 -4.18 16.71
N ASP A 238 38.57 -5.46 16.86
CA ASP A 238 37.27 -6.04 16.46
C ASP A 238 36.07 -5.38 17.15
N LYS A 239 36.29 -4.71 18.30
CA LYS A 239 35.25 -4.00 19.07
C LYS A 239 34.85 -2.64 18.48
N SER A 240 35.74 -1.99 17.74
CA SER A 240 35.44 -0.72 17.05
C SER A 240 34.48 -0.92 15.85
N TYR A 241 34.44 -2.11 15.27
CA TYR A 241 33.59 -2.39 14.11
C TYR A 241 32.11 -2.52 14.43
N MET A 242 31.74 -3.04 15.60
CA MET A 242 30.34 -3.06 16.02
C MET A 242 29.77 -1.64 16.15
N THR A 243 30.56 -0.71 16.69
CA THR A 243 30.15 0.70 16.80
C THR A 243 30.03 1.36 15.43
N TYR A 244 30.93 1.08 14.49
CA TYR A 244 30.78 1.56 13.11
C TYR A 244 29.62 0.93 12.35
N LEU A 245 29.37 -0.37 12.53
CA LEU A 245 28.25 -1.06 11.89
C LEU A 245 26.92 -0.52 12.40
N THR A 246 26.78 -0.37 13.73
CA THR A 246 25.60 0.26 14.34
C THR A 246 25.44 1.70 13.89
N ALA A 247 26.49 2.54 13.96
CA ALA A 247 26.44 3.93 13.54
C ALA A 247 26.16 4.08 12.04
N GLY A 248 26.74 3.21 11.20
CA GLY A 248 26.52 3.17 9.76
C GLY A 248 25.10 2.77 9.41
N VAL A 249 24.56 1.72 10.04
CA VAL A 249 23.15 1.30 9.85
C VAL A 249 22.19 2.40 10.30
N VAL A 250 22.39 2.97 11.49
CA VAL A 250 21.57 4.09 11.99
C VAL A 250 21.68 5.30 11.05
N GLY A 251 22.89 5.65 10.61
CA GLY A 251 23.12 6.73 9.66
C GLY A 251 22.41 6.52 8.33
N VAL A 252 22.49 5.33 7.74
CA VAL A 252 21.76 4.96 6.52
C VAL A 252 20.25 5.06 6.72
N LEU A 253 19.72 4.59 7.86
CA LEU A 253 18.28 4.65 8.15
C LEU A 253 17.80 6.09 8.35
N VAL A 254 18.60 6.94 8.99
CA VAL A 254 18.33 8.39 9.10
C VAL A 254 18.39 9.06 7.73
N VAL A 255 19.36 8.72 6.87
CA VAL A 255 19.44 9.23 5.50
C VAL A 255 18.22 8.79 4.69
N ILE A 256 17.82 7.52 4.76
CA ILE A 256 16.59 7.03 4.13
C ILE A 256 15.36 7.79 4.63
N ALA A 257 15.32 8.15 5.92
CA ALA A 257 14.21 8.88 6.50
C ALA A 257 14.18 10.36 6.10
N PHE A 258 15.31 11.07 6.10
CA PHE A 258 15.35 12.52 5.92
C PHE A 258 15.76 12.98 4.51
N VAL A 259 16.60 12.19 3.82
CA VAL A 259 17.21 12.57 2.53
C VAL A 259 16.48 11.96 1.34
N LEU A 260 15.93 10.74 1.47
CA LEU A 260 15.10 10.19 0.40
C LEU A 260 13.74 10.89 0.43
N PRO A 261 13.39 11.67 -0.61
CA PRO A 261 12.08 12.27 -0.69
C PRO A 261 11.05 11.13 -0.73
N SER A 262 9.96 11.29 0.03
CA SER A 262 8.71 10.59 -0.30
C SER A 262 8.39 10.86 -1.78
N PRO A 263 7.73 9.94 -2.50
CA PRO A 263 7.65 9.97 -3.97
C PRO A 263 7.36 11.39 -4.41
N LYS A 264 8.29 11.98 -5.19
CA LYS A 264 8.39 13.42 -5.46
C LYS A 264 7.00 14.06 -5.51
N GLY A 265 6.62 14.61 -4.37
CA GLY A 265 5.50 15.52 -4.30
C GLY A 265 6.03 16.81 -4.88
N ASP A 266 5.51 17.20 -6.03
CA ASP A 266 5.33 18.62 -6.30
C ASP A 266 4.30 19.14 -5.27
N GLY A 267 4.69 19.18 -3.99
CA GLY A 267 3.87 19.62 -2.84
C GLY A 267 3.11 18.54 -2.04
N LEU A 268 2.96 17.30 -2.53
CA LEU A 268 1.99 16.34 -1.96
C LEU A 268 2.24 15.86 -0.52
N VAL A 269 3.49 15.82 -0.05
CA VAL A 269 3.81 15.39 1.33
C VAL A 269 4.11 16.58 2.26
N GLN A 270 4.51 17.72 1.70
CA GLN A 270 4.74 18.95 2.47
C GLN A 270 3.44 19.69 2.82
N ALA A 271 2.40 19.58 1.96
CA ALA A 271 1.08 20.12 2.27
C ALA A 271 0.30 19.27 3.30
N ALA A 272 0.75 18.04 3.58
CA ALA A 272 0.27 17.25 4.72
C ALA A 272 0.92 17.74 6.03
N HIS A 273 0.96 19.06 6.25
CA HIS A 273 0.80 19.53 7.61
C HIS A 273 -0.57 19.00 8.04
N ALA A 274 -0.58 18.17 9.09
CA ALA A 274 -1.78 17.83 9.80
C ALA A 274 -2.39 19.12 10.36
N ALA A 275 -3.12 19.86 9.52
CA ALA A 275 -3.94 20.97 9.90
C ALA A 275 -5.25 20.37 10.40
N THR A 276 -5.39 20.41 11.73
CA THR A 276 -6.57 19.97 12.45
C THR A 276 -7.82 20.67 11.92
N SER A 277 -8.81 19.90 11.52
CA SER A 277 -10.15 20.41 11.24
C SER A 277 -10.92 20.51 12.56
N VAL A 278 -11.07 21.73 13.06
CA VAL A 278 -12.11 22.30 13.95
C VAL A 278 -11.47 23.44 14.75
N GLU A 279 -11.93 24.65 14.50
CA GLU A 279 -11.83 25.74 15.48
C GLU A 279 -12.53 25.25 16.77
N PRO A 280 -11.82 25.16 17.92
CA PRO A 280 -12.39 24.58 19.12
C PRO A 280 -13.40 25.56 19.73
N THR A 281 -14.70 25.29 19.57
CA THR A 281 -15.72 25.86 20.46
C THR A 281 -15.85 25.00 21.71
N GLY A 282 -14.79 24.94 22.53
CA GLY A 282 -14.85 24.25 23.83
C GLY A 282 -13.49 24.14 24.53
N PRO A 283 -13.41 24.26 25.87
CA PRO A 283 -12.16 24.49 26.60
C PRO A 283 -11.39 23.22 27.01
N ASP A 284 -11.62 22.05 26.39
CA ASP A 284 -10.95 20.80 26.80
C ASP A 284 -10.15 20.18 25.64
N SER A 285 -8.97 20.74 25.39
CA SER A 285 -8.09 20.44 24.26
C SER A 285 -6.99 19.43 24.60
N SER A 286 -7.32 18.32 25.26
CA SER A 286 -6.37 17.22 25.46
C SER A 286 -6.87 15.94 24.79
N GLN A 287 -6.10 15.45 23.81
CA GLN A 287 -6.30 14.20 23.03
C GLN A 287 -7.08 14.30 21.70
N ALA A 288 -6.58 15.10 20.77
CA ALA A 288 -7.01 15.04 19.37
C ALA A 288 -6.53 13.74 18.68
N GLN A 289 -7.49 12.88 18.36
CA GLN A 289 -7.36 11.61 17.64
C GLN A 289 -7.00 11.84 16.16
N LYS A 290 -5.90 11.28 15.66
CA LYS A 290 -5.43 11.45 14.26
C LYS A 290 -6.14 10.47 13.31
N VAL A 291 -7.00 10.99 12.44
CA VAL A 291 -7.69 10.24 11.37
C VAL A 291 -6.89 10.37 10.07
N LEU A 292 -6.80 9.29 9.26
CA LEU A 292 -6.12 9.33 7.95
C LEU A 292 -6.87 10.23 6.99
N GLU A 293 -6.16 11.21 6.40
CA GLU A 293 -6.66 12.13 5.38
C GLU A 293 -5.63 12.29 4.26
N GLY A 294 -6.06 12.84 3.12
CA GLY A 294 -5.20 13.24 2.01
C GLY A 294 -4.49 12.07 1.35
N TYR A 295 -3.22 12.29 0.98
CA TYR A 295 -2.40 11.30 0.29
C TYR A 295 -2.25 9.97 1.06
N PRO A 296 -1.98 9.94 2.38
CA PRO A 296 -1.99 8.69 3.16
C PRO A 296 -3.29 7.88 3.06
N LEU A 297 -4.45 8.56 3.08
CA LEU A 297 -5.74 7.91 2.90
C LEU A 297 -5.89 7.38 1.47
N TYR A 298 -5.48 8.16 0.47
CA TYR A 298 -5.45 7.72 -0.92
C TYR A 298 -4.55 6.49 -1.14
N VAL A 299 -3.36 6.46 -0.54
CA VAL A 299 -2.46 5.32 -0.67
C VAL A 299 -3.08 4.06 -0.06
N SER A 300 -3.77 4.21 1.08
CA SER A 300 -4.38 3.06 1.76
C SER A 300 -5.63 2.52 1.06
N GLN A 301 -6.44 3.37 0.42
CA GLN A 301 -7.73 2.98 -0.15
C GLN A 301 -7.75 2.90 -1.68
N CYS A 302 -6.96 3.72 -2.37
CA CYS A 302 -7.13 3.99 -3.80
C CYS A 302 -5.92 3.57 -4.65
N ALA A 303 -4.69 3.75 -4.14
CA ALA A 303 -3.47 3.57 -4.94
C ALA A 303 -3.22 2.15 -5.43
N ARG A 304 -3.81 1.12 -4.80
CA ARG A 304 -3.74 -0.27 -5.29
C ARG A 304 -4.24 -0.39 -6.73
N CYS A 305 -5.28 0.37 -7.08
CA CYS A 305 -5.87 0.38 -8.41
C CYS A 305 -5.41 1.61 -9.21
N HIS A 306 -5.46 2.80 -8.62
CA HIS A 306 -5.18 4.06 -9.33
C HIS A 306 -3.68 4.42 -9.40
N GLY A 307 -2.79 3.66 -8.77
CA GLY A 307 -1.36 3.96 -8.73
C GLY A 307 -1.01 5.09 -7.76
N LEU A 308 0.26 5.24 -7.41
CA LEU A 308 0.70 6.26 -6.43
C LEU A 308 0.61 7.69 -6.94
N GLN A 309 0.58 7.88 -8.26
CA GLN A 309 0.51 9.17 -8.94
C GLN A 309 -0.84 9.37 -9.63
N GLY A 310 -1.80 8.48 -9.39
CA GLY A 310 -3.13 8.56 -10.00
C GLY A 310 -3.21 8.08 -11.45
N HIS A 311 -2.17 7.48 -12.03
CA HIS A 311 -2.15 7.10 -13.46
C HIS A 311 -3.04 5.91 -13.85
N GLY A 312 -3.72 5.26 -12.90
CA GLY A 312 -4.52 4.07 -13.18
C GLY A 312 -3.68 2.81 -13.42
N ASP A 313 -2.41 2.82 -13.03
CA ASP A 313 -1.40 1.78 -13.30
C ASP A 313 -0.99 0.99 -12.05
N GLY A 314 -1.82 1.06 -11.01
CA GLY A 314 -1.60 0.35 -9.75
C GLY A 314 -1.44 -1.16 -9.97
N PRO A 315 -0.78 -1.88 -9.03
CA PRO A 315 -0.56 -3.32 -9.17
C PRO A 315 -1.87 -4.13 -9.30
N GLY A 316 -2.99 -3.60 -8.80
CA GLY A 316 -4.34 -4.17 -8.96
C GLY A 316 -5.07 -3.73 -10.23
N ALA A 317 -4.50 -2.83 -11.05
CA ALA A 317 -5.18 -2.24 -12.19
C ALA A 317 -5.60 -3.24 -13.27
N ASN A 318 -4.81 -4.32 -13.43
CA ASN A 318 -5.05 -5.37 -14.42
C ASN A 318 -5.71 -6.60 -13.80
N SER A 319 -6.53 -6.43 -12.76
CA SER A 319 -7.29 -7.55 -12.19
C SER A 319 -8.17 -8.18 -13.28
N PRO A 320 -8.10 -9.50 -13.51
CA PRO A 320 -8.90 -10.18 -14.54
C PRO A 320 -10.41 -10.10 -14.27
N THR A 321 -10.81 -9.69 -13.07
CA THR A 321 -12.21 -9.47 -12.67
C THR A 321 -12.74 -8.10 -13.08
N PHE A 322 -11.90 -7.18 -13.58
CA PHE A 322 -12.33 -5.84 -13.95
C PHE A 322 -12.72 -5.79 -15.43
N SER A 323 -13.96 -5.37 -15.69
CA SER A 323 -14.49 -5.17 -17.05
C SER A 323 -13.91 -3.93 -17.74
N VAL A 324 -13.36 -3.00 -16.96
CA VAL A 324 -12.65 -1.80 -17.40
C VAL A 324 -11.52 -1.51 -16.42
N VAL A 325 -10.41 -0.97 -16.91
CA VAL A 325 -9.29 -0.60 -16.05
C VAL A 325 -9.64 0.60 -15.13
N PRO A 326 -8.87 0.82 -14.06
CA PRO A 326 -8.95 2.04 -13.27
C PRO A 326 -8.67 3.29 -14.11
N ARG A 327 -9.30 4.40 -13.69
CA ARG A 327 -9.14 5.71 -14.33
C ARG A 327 -7.75 6.30 -14.07
N ASN A 328 -7.15 6.91 -15.10
CA ASN A 328 -6.06 7.86 -14.93
C ASN A 328 -6.63 9.19 -14.42
N LEU A 329 -6.41 9.44 -13.13
CA LEU A 329 -6.85 10.62 -12.38
C LEU A 329 -6.01 11.85 -12.72
N ALA A 330 -4.77 11.69 -13.17
CA ALA A 330 -3.88 12.80 -13.50
C ALA A 330 -4.26 13.48 -14.84
N GLU A 331 -4.79 12.70 -15.79
CA GLU A 331 -5.25 13.22 -17.09
C GLU A 331 -6.65 13.83 -17.05
N GLY A 332 -7.43 13.57 -15.98
CA GLY A 332 -8.73 14.22 -15.79
C GLY A 332 -9.86 13.73 -16.69
N HIS A 333 -9.71 12.57 -17.34
CA HIS A 333 -10.72 12.00 -18.25
C HIS A 333 -11.90 11.33 -17.52
N PHE A 334 -12.59 12.07 -16.65
CA PHE A 334 -13.72 11.61 -15.86
C PHE A 334 -14.99 11.47 -16.72
N GLN A 335 -15.59 10.28 -16.73
CA GLN A 335 -16.75 9.99 -17.58
C GLN A 335 -18.08 10.38 -16.95
N PHE A 336 -18.17 10.40 -15.63
CA PHE A 336 -19.42 10.63 -14.91
C PHE A 336 -19.44 12.05 -14.38
N ILE A 337 -19.98 12.96 -15.18
CA ILE A 337 -20.04 14.40 -14.91
C ILE A 337 -21.48 14.88 -14.74
N SER A 338 -21.66 16.06 -14.16
CA SER A 338 -22.92 16.81 -14.07
C SER A 338 -22.86 18.18 -14.74
N THR A 339 -21.70 18.55 -15.30
CA THR A 339 -21.43 19.89 -15.86
C THR A 339 -21.68 19.95 -17.36
N SER A 340 -21.98 21.15 -17.85
CA SER A 340 -22.30 21.41 -19.27
C SER A 340 -21.10 21.35 -20.23
N ASN A 341 -19.87 21.51 -19.73
CA ASN A 341 -18.67 21.62 -20.57
C ASN A 341 -17.83 20.34 -20.65
N GLY A 342 -18.30 19.21 -20.13
CA GLY A 342 -17.56 17.94 -20.19
C GLY A 342 -16.53 17.75 -19.07
N VAL A 343 -16.41 18.67 -18.11
CA VAL A 343 -15.36 18.67 -17.08
C VAL A 343 -15.95 18.33 -15.71
N ALA A 344 -15.50 17.25 -15.09
CA ALA A 344 -16.00 16.85 -13.77
C ALA A 344 -15.83 17.96 -12.73
N SER A 345 -16.88 18.20 -11.95
CA SER A 345 -16.87 19.03 -10.73
C SER A 345 -16.35 18.25 -9.51
N ASP A 346 -16.10 18.95 -8.41
CA ASP A 346 -15.67 18.32 -7.15
C ASP A 346 -16.76 17.38 -6.61
N GLU A 347 -18.01 17.77 -6.82
CA GLU A 347 -19.17 16.98 -6.42
C GLU A 347 -19.30 15.72 -7.28
N ASP A 348 -18.94 15.77 -8.57
CA ASP A 348 -18.86 14.56 -9.41
C ASP A 348 -17.81 13.58 -8.87
N ILE A 349 -16.63 14.09 -8.50
CA ILE A 349 -15.55 13.30 -7.91
C ILE A 349 -15.98 12.73 -6.55
N ARG A 350 -16.59 13.56 -5.69
CA ARG A 350 -17.14 13.14 -4.39
C ARG A 350 -18.14 12.02 -4.59
N HIS A 351 -19.12 12.21 -5.46
CA HIS A 351 -20.18 11.23 -5.71
C HIS A 351 -19.60 9.89 -6.18
N ALA A 352 -18.61 9.91 -7.09
CA ALA A 352 -17.92 8.71 -7.55
C ALA A 352 -17.13 8.01 -6.44
N ILE A 353 -16.50 8.73 -5.51
CA ILE A 353 -15.79 8.15 -4.37
C ILE A 353 -16.80 7.52 -3.38
N VAL A 354 -17.84 8.26 -3.00
CA VAL A 354 -18.82 7.81 -2.00
C VAL A 354 -19.57 6.57 -2.47
N HIS A 355 -20.07 6.59 -3.71
CA HIS A 355 -20.95 5.54 -4.24
C HIS A 355 -20.21 4.47 -5.05
N GLY A 356 -18.97 4.73 -5.46
CA GLY A 356 -18.23 3.86 -6.37
C GLY A 356 -18.85 3.86 -7.77
N LEU A 357 -18.48 2.87 -8.58
CA LEU A 357 -19.03 2.67 -9.91
C LEU A 357 -19.61 1.27 -10.05
N THR A 358 -20.94 1.18 -10.09
CA THR A 358 -21.68 -0.09 -10.04
C THR A 358 -21.30 -1.03 -11.18
N GLY A 359 -21.01 -2.30 -10.86
CA GLY A 359 -20.59 -3.29 -11.86
C GLY A 359 -19.20 -3.03 -12.45
N SER A 360 -18.35 -2.27 -11.74
CA SER A 360 -16.92 -2.13 -11.99
C SER A 360 -16.10 -2.59 -10.78
N GLY A 361 -14.77 -2.52 -10.89
CA GLY A 361 -13.85 -2.77 -9.78
C GLY A 361 -13.73 -1.65 -8.75
N MET A 362 -14.44 -0.53 -8.92
CA MET A 362 -14.38 0.63 -8.03
C MET A 362 -15.51 0.57 -6.99
N PRO A 363 -15.22 0.19 -5.72
CA PRO A 363 -16.22 0.14 -4.67
C PRO A 363 -16.60 1.55 -4.20
N GLY A 364 -17.73 1.65 -3.48
CA GLY A 364 -18.11 2.87 -2.78
C GLY A 364 -17.44 2.99 -1.41
N PHE A 365 -17.12 4.22 -1.02
CA PHE A 365 -16.44 4.56 0.23
C PHE A 365 -17.32 5.36 1.21
N ALA A 366 -18.64 5.20 1.15
CA ALA A 366 -19.61 5.86 2.04
C ALA A 366 -19.40 5.63 3.55
N ALA A 367 -18.54 4.68 3.94
CA ALA A 367 -18.15 4.45 5.33
C ALA A 367 -17.09 5.46 5.84
N LEU A 368 -16.43 6.22 4.95
CA LEU A 368 -15.50 7.27 5.32
C LEU A 368 -16.26 8.52 5.78
N SER A 369 -15.65 9.31 6.68
CA SER A 369 -16.24 10.58 7.11
C SER A 369 -16.18 11.64 5.99
N GLU A 370 -17.05 12.65 6.04
CA GLU A 370 -17.07 13.75 5.06
C GLU A 370 -15.69 14.39 4.88
N ARG A 371 -14.95 14.62 5.97
CA ARG A 371 -13.60 15.19 5.90
C ARG A 371 -12.61 14.31 5.15
N GLN A 372 -12.71 13.01 5.34
CA GLN A 372 -11.87 12.04 4.64
C GLN A 372 -12.19 12.04 3.15
N ILE A 373 -13.47 12.08 2.80
CA ILE A 373 -13.91 12.22 1.41
C ILE A 373 -13.40 13.52 0.80
N ASP A 374 -13.57 14.67 1.48
CA ASP A 374 -13.04 15.96 1.03
C ASP A 374 -11.53 15.91 0.80
N SER A 375 -10.81 15.26 1.72
CA SER A 375 -9.37 15.11 1.62
C SER A 375 -8.95 14.25 0.42
N LEU A 376 -9.74 13.24 0.05
CA LEU A 376 -9.53 12.43 -1.14
C LEU A 376 -9.84 13.22 -2.40
N VAL A 377 -10.93 13.99 -2.43
CA VAL A 377 -11.26 14.89 -3.56
C VAL A 377 -10.09 15.84 -3.82
N ARG A 378 -9.60 16.55 -2.79
CA ARG A 378 -8.42 17.41 -2.90
C ARG A 378 -7.17 16.67 -3.38
N THR A 379 -6.99 15.42 -2.97
CA THR A 379 -5.85 14.61 -3.43
C THR A 379 -5.97 14.27 -4.92
N VAL A 380 -7.18 13.96 -5.40
CA VAL A 380 -7.46 13.73 -6.82
C VAL A 380 -7.21 15.00 -7.63
N GLU A 381 -7.62 16.17 -7.14
CA GLU A 381 -7.33 17.46 -7.77
C GLU A 381 -5.84 17.72 -7.89
N GLN A 382 -5.06 17.38 -6.87
CA GLN A 382 -3.60 17.56 -6.92
C GLN A 382 -2.92 16.67 -7.98
N PHE A 383 -3.50 15.52 -8.32
CA PHE A 383 -3.02 14.73 -9.46
C PHE A 383 -3.39 15.39 -10.79
N TRP A 384 -4.57 16.01 -10.87
CA TRP A 384 -5.07 16.71 -12.06
C TRP A 384 -4.62 18.18 -12.09
N LYS A 385 -3.30 18.40 -12.17
CA LYS A 385 -2.67 19.73 -12.03
C LYS A 385 -3.24 20.83 -12.91
N ASP A 386 -3.58 20.50 -14.16
CA ASP A 386 -4.08 21.46 -15.16
C ASP A 386 -5.59 21.30 -15.39
N ARG A 387 -6.34 21.06 -14.31
CA ARG A 387 -7.80 20.91 -14.37
C ARG A 387 -8.47 22.17 -14.94
N PRO A 388 -9.19 22.08 -16.07
CA PRO A 388 -10.00 23.18 -16.56
C PRO A 388 -11.11 23.51 -15.57
N THR A 389 -11.57 24.77 -15.55
CA THR A 389 -12.71 25.16 -14.72
C THR A 389 -13.96 24.36 -15.10
N PRO A 390 -14.60 23.66 -14.16
CA PRO A 390 -15.88 22.99 -14.41
C PRO A 390 -16.94 24.00 -14.86
N GLY A 391 -17.73 23.62 -15.85
CA GLY A 391 -18.85 24.44 -16.32
C GLY A 391 -20.01 24.45 -15.33
N GLU A 392 -21.06 25.19 -15.66
CA GLU A 392 -22.28 25.20 -14.86
C GLU A 392 -22.85 23.78 -14.70
N THR A 393 -23.27 23.46 -13.48
CA THR A 393 -24.00 22.23 -13.20
C THR A 393 -25.33 22.27 -13.94
N ILE A 394 -25.64 21.21 -14.68
CA ILE A 394 -26.90 21.11 -15.40
C ILE A 394 -28.04 21.07 -14.39
N GLU A 395 -29.01 21.97 -14.54
CA GLU A 395 -30.19 21.93 -13.70
C GLU A 395 -31.03 20.69 -14.04
N VAL A 396 -31.41 19.93 -13.02
CA VAL A 396 -32.29 18.77 -13.18
C VAL A 396 -33.70 19.18 -12.76
N PRO A 397 -34.62 19.41 -13.71
CA PRO A 397 -35.98 19.81 -13.37
C PRO A 397 -36.74 18.67 -12.72
N ALA A 398 -37.80 19.02 -11.98
CA ALA A 398 -38.68 18.04 -11.35
C ALA A 398 -39.22 17.04 -12.39
N ARG A 399 -39.21 15.76 -12.01
CA ARG A 399 -39.70 14.69 -12.86
C ARG A 399 -41.22 14.82 -13.08
N PRO A 400 -41.70 14.89 -14.32
CA PRO A 400 -43.13 14.85 -14.60
C PRO A 400 -43.70 13.44 -14.39
N GLU A 401 -45.00 13.37 -14.07
CA GLU A 401 -45.71 12.10 -13.93
C GLU A 401 -45.64 11.26 -15.22
N PRO A 402 -45.21 9.99 -15.17
CA PRO A 402 -45.10 9.14 -16.35
C PRO A 402 -46.44 8.96 -17.08
N THR A 403 -46.49 9.31 -18.37
CA THR A 403 -47.66 9.07 -19.23
C THR A 403 -47.33 8.15 -20.41
N VAL A 404 -48.35 7.49 -20.97
CA VAL A 404 -48.21 6.66 -22.18
C VAL A 404 -47.70 7.49 -23.37
N ALA A 405 -48.11 8.76 -23.45
CA ALA A 405 -47.62 9.68 -24.48
C ALA A 405 -46.11 9.91 -24.37
N MET A 406 -45.60 10.11 -23.15
CA MET A 406 -44.16 10.26 -22.90
C MET A 406 -43.37 8.99 -23.24
N ILE A 407 -43.90 7.80 -22.92
CA ILE A 407 -43.25 6.52 -23.29
C ILE A 407 -43.14 6.42 -24.81
N LYS A 408 -44.21 6.77 -25.54
CA LYS A 408 -44.22 6.76 -27.01
C LYS A 408 -43.20 7.76 -27.58
N GLU A 409 -43.19 8.99 -27.08
CA GLU A 409 -42.24 10.02 -27.50
C GLU A 409 -40.80 9.60 -27.22
N GLY A 410 -40.51 9.10 -26.01
CA GLY A 410 -39.20 8.60 -25.63
C GLY A 410 -38.73 7.44 -26.51
N LYS A 411 -39.64 6.55 -26.91
CA LYS A 411 -39.35 5.45 -27.83
C LYS A 411 -38.97 5.94 -29.23
N GLU A 412 -39.69 6.92 -29.75
CA GLU A 412 -39.41 7.54 -31.06
C GLU A 412 -38.06 8.27 -31.03
N LEU A 413 -37.77 9.03 -29.97
CA LEU A 413 -36.47 9.67 -29.75
C LEU A 413 -35.35 8.63 -29.68
N TYR A 414 -35.51 7.58 -28.88
CA TYR A 414 -34.51 6.52 -28.71
C TYR A 414 -34.19 5.83 -30.03
N ALA A 415 -35.21 5.48 -30.82
CA ALA A 415 -35.03 4.87 -32.13
C ALA A 415 -34.26 5.79 -33.10
N GLY A 416 -34.51 7.10 -33.04
CA GLY A 416 -33.89 8.09 -33.92
C GLY A 416 -32.42 8.40 -33.59
N MET A 417 -32.01 8.37 -32.32
CA MET A 417 -30.66 8.84 -31.92
C MET A 417 -29.85 7.88 -31.04
N CYS A 418 -30.50 7.00 -30.27
CA CYS A 418 -29.81 6.16 -29.28
C CYS A 418 -29.52 4.75 -29.81
N ALA A 419 -30.45 4.19 -30.61
CA ALA A 419 -30.41 2.81 -31.09
C ALA A 419 -29.19 2.51 -31.98
N VAL A 420 -28.60 3.52 -32.63
CA VAL A 420 -27.40 3.35 -33.46
C VAL A 420 -26.19 2.83 -32.66
N CYS A 421 -26.13 3.17 -31.36
CA CYS A 421 -25.09 2.68 -30.43
C CYS A 421 -25.65 1.61 -29.48
N HIS A 422 -26.81 1.84 -28.88
CA HIS A 422 -27.36 0.93 -27.86
C HIS A 422 -28.15 -0.25 -28.43
N GLY A 423 -28.39 -0.27 -29.74
CA GLY A 423 -29.26 -1.24 -30.40
C GLY A 423 -30.75 -0.91 -30.21
N PRO A 424 -31.64 -1.48 -31.04
CA PRO A 424 -33.09 -1.21 -30.97
C PRO A 424 -33.72 -1.65 -29.65
N THR A 425 -33.11 -2.58 -28.93
CA THR A 425 -33.62 -3.12 -27.66
C THR A 425 -32.86 -2.64 -26.41
N GLY A 426 -31.77 -1.87 -26.60
CA GLY A 426 -30.86 -1.47 -25.52
C GLY A 426 -29.83 -2.52 -25.12
N ALA A 427 -29.65 -3.58 -25.91
CA ALA A 427 -28.72 -4.66 -25.61
C ALA A 427 -27.23 -4.30 -25.82
N GLY A 428 -26.93 -3.09 -26.32
CA GLY A 428 -25.57 -2.66 -26.62
C GLY A 428 -25.04 -3.21 -27.95
N ASP A 429 -25.91 -3.68 -28.84
CA ASP A 429 -25.61 -4.32 -30.11
C ASP A 429 -25.84 -3.41 -31.33
N GLY A 430 -25.81 -2.08 -31.11
CA GLY A 430 -25.91 -1.10 -32.18
C GLY A 430 -24.74 -1.17 -33.16
N VAL A 431 -24.97 -0.72 -34.39
CA VAL A 431 -23.98 -0.77 -35.49
C VAL A 431 -22.68 -0.02 -35.18
N LEU A 432 -22.71 0.96 -34.25
CA LEU A 432 -21.52 1.72 -33.83
C LEU A 432 -20.85 1.21 -32.55
N THR A 433 -21.34 0.13 -31.91
CA THR A 433 -20.76 -0.37 -30.64
C THR A 433 -19.29 -0.75 -30.78
N ALA A 434 -18.91 -1.45 -31.85
CA ALA A 434 -17.56 -1.97 -32.02
C ALA A 434 -16.50 -0.89 -32.32
N LEU A 435 -16.91 0.36 -32.57
CA LEU A 435 -16.03 1.45 -33.01
C LEU A 435 -15.59 2.39 -31.87
N ARG A 436 -16.01 2.14 -30.62
CA ARG A 436 -15.74 3.05 -29.51
C ARG A 436 -14.55 2.60 -28.70
N THR A 437 -13.54 3.46 -28.62
CA THR A 437 -12.38 3.28 -27.76
C THR A 437 -12.34 4.34 -26.68
N ASP A 438 -11.78 4.02 -25.50
CA ASP A 438 -11.49 5.01 -24.47
C ASP A 438 -10.28 5.89 -24.82
N ALA A 439 -9.93 6.81 -23.91
CA ALA A 439 -8.78 7.69 -24.04
C ALA A 439 -7.46 6.95 -24.32
N ALA A 440 -7.32 5.71 -23.83
CA ALA A 440 -6.13 4.88 -24.01
C ALA A 440 -6.23 3.95 -25.23
N GLY A 441 -7.22 4.15 -26.11
CA GLY A 441 -7.40 3.36 -27.33
C GLY A 441 -7.99 1.97 -27.13
N ARG A 442 -8.45 1.62 -25.93
CA ARG A 442 -9.06 0.31 -25.65
C ARG A 442 -10.53 0.32 -26.06
N THR A 443 -10.98 -0.71 -26.74
CA THR A 443 -12.40 -0.86 -27.11
C THR A 443 -13.26 -0.92 -25.84
N VAL A 444 -14.23 0.00 -25.75
CA VAL A 444 -15.23 0.02 -24.67
C VAL A 444 -16.56 -0.38 -25.28
N PRO A 445 -17.05 -1.61 -25.02
CA PRO A 445 -18.35 -2.02 -25.53
C PRO A 445 -19.44 -1.12 -24.95
N THR A 446 -20.44 -0.81 -25.77
CA THR A 446 -21.67 -0.16 -25.32
C THR A 446 -22.31 -1.03 -24.25
N ARG A 447 -22.65 -0.44 -23.11
CA ARG A 447 -23.28 -1.16 -21.99
C ARG A 447 -24.63 -1.75 -22.44
N ASN A 448 -24.86 -3.00 -22.07
CA ASN A 448 -26.17 -3.62 -22.21
C ASN A 448 -27.11 -3.06 -21.13
N LEU A 449 -28.02 -2.17 -21.53
CA LEU A 449 -28.94 -1.48 -20.63
C LEU A 449 -30.02 -2.41 -20.05
N ARG A 450 -30.21 -3.61 -20.62
CA ARG A 450 -31.20 -4.59 -20.17
C ARG A 450 -30.70 -5.50 -19.06
N THR A 451 -29.39 -5.76 -19.00
CA THR A 451 -28.83 -6.79 -18.11
C THR A 451 -27.72 -6.29 -17.21
N GLU A 452 -26.98 -5.24 -17.61
CA GLU A 452 -25.87 -4.73 -16.82
C GLU A 452 -26.30 -3.54 -15.94
N PRO A 453 -25.74 -3.40 -14.72
CA PRO A 453 -26.06 -2.27 -13.86
C PRO A 453 -25.55 -0.95 -14.44
N LEU A 454 -26.19 0.17 -14.14
CA LEU A 454 -25.73 1.48 -14.62
C LEU A 454 -24.55 1.99 -13.76
N LYS A 455 -23.38 2.18 -14.39
CA LYS A 455 -22.12 2.53 -13.68
C LYS A 455 -22.22 3.85 -12.90
N GLY A 456 -22.87 4.86 -13.49
CA GLY A 456 -23.06 6.19 -12.87
C GLY A 456 -24.22 6.27 -11.88
N GLY A 457 -24.89 5.15 -11.60
CA GLY A 457 -26.10 5.11 -10.78
C GLY A 457 -27.39 5.10 -11.60
N SER A 458 -28.49 4.75 -10.94
CA SER A 458 -29.83 4.62 -11.52
C SER A 458 -30.86 5.52 -10.82
N SER A 459 -30.41 6.55 -10.10
CA SER A 459 -31.31 7.58 -9.58
C SER A 459 -31.73 8.51 -10.71
N GLU A 460 -32.89 9.15 -10.56
CA GLU A 460 -33.47 10.04 -11.57
C GLU A 460 -32.49 11.14 -11.98
N THR A 461 -31.84 11.77 -11.01
CA THR A 461 -30.80 12.79 -11.22
C THR A 461 -29.60 12.24 -12.00
N GLN A 462 -29.12 11.04 -11.66
CA GLN A 462 -27.97 10.46 -12.36
C GLN A 462 -28.32 10.06 -13.80
N LEU A 463 -29.52 9.51 -14.03
CA LEU A 463 -30.03 9.21 -15.37
C LEU A 463 -30.14 10.48 -16.22
N TYR A 464 -30.66 11.56 -15.63
CA TYR A 464 -30.74 12.85 -16.29
C TYR A 464 -29.36 13.37 -16.69
N TYR A 465 -28.38 13.38 -15.77
CA TYR A 465 -27.01 13.77 -16.10
C TYR A 465 -26.37 12.90 -17.18
N ARG A 466 -26.62 11.58 -17.21
CA ARG A 466 -26.04 10.71 -18.25
C ARG A 466 -26.51 11.08 -19.65
N ILE A 467 -27.76 11.53 -19.81
CA ILE A 467 -28.32 11.94 -21.10
C ILE A 467 -27.98 13.39 -21.41
N ALA A 468 -28.24 14.30 -20.47
CA ALA A 468 -28.04 15.73 -20.66
C ALA A 468 -26.55 16.08 -20.79
N ALA A 469 -25.73 15.61 -19.85
CA ALA A 469 -24.30 15.88 -19.82
C ALA A 469 -23.50 14.94 -20.73
N GLY A 470 -23.98 13.73 -21.02
CA GLY A 470 -23.24 12.72 -21.79
C GLY A 470 -22.13 12.02 -21.00
N LEU A 471 -21.25 11.30 -21.72
CA LEU A 471 -20.04 10.67 -21.17
C LEU A 471 -18.81 11.13 -21.97
N PRO A 472 -18.00 12.07 -21.46
CA PRO A 472 -16.82 12.54 -22.16
C PRO A 472 -15.77 11.42 -22.25
N ARG A 473 -14.96 11.47 -23.31
CA ARG A 473 -13.80 10.60 -23.51
C ARG A 473 -12.51 11.34 -23.17
N ASN A 474 -12.30 12.44 -23.86
CA ASN A 474 -11.14 13.34 -23.82
C ASN A 474 -11.66 14.78 -24.01
N LYS A 475 -10.73 15.75 -24.07
CA LYS A 475 -11.06 17.12 -24.47
C LYS A 475 -11.79 17.10 -25.82
N ASP A 476 -12.99 17.66 -25.86
CA ASP A 476 -13.86 17.78 -27.04
C ASP A 476 -14.28 16.45 -27.71
N GLU A 477 -14.07 15.31 -27.05
CA GLU A 477 -14.48 13.99 -27.53
C GLU A 477 -15.41 13.29 -26.55
N TRP A 478 -16.40 12.56 -27.05
CA TRP A 478 -17.42 11.89 -26.25
C TRP A 478 -17.42 10.39 -26.49
N LEU A 479 -17.71 9.59 -25.46
CA LEU A 479 -18.14 8.18 -25.55
C LEU A 479 -19.66 8.09 -25.75
N MET A 480 -20.41 8.95 -25.08
CA MET A 480 -21.84 9.16 -25.31
C MET A 480 -22.04 10.66 -25.47
N PRO A 481 -22.56 11.15 -26.60
CA PRO A 481 -22.81 12.58 -26.78
C PRO A 481 -23.70 13.17 -25.69
N ALA A 482 -23.54 14.46 -25.43
CA ALA A 482 -24.45 15.23 -24.60
C ALA A 482 -25.72 15.59 -25.38
N TYR A 483 -26.89 15.47 -24.74
CA TYR A 483 -28.20 15.75 -25.35
C TYR A 483 -28.97 16.86 -24.62
N ALA A 484 -28.26 17.75 -23.91
CA ALA A 484 -28.87 18.89 -23.23
C ALA A 484 -29.74 19.79 -24.15
N ASN A 485 -29.41 19.84 -25.44
CA ASN A 485 -30.15 20.61 -26.45
C ASN A 485 -31.55 20.05 -26.78
N LEU A 486 -31.89 18.82 -26.38
CA LEU A 486 -33.24 18.28 -26.56
C LEU A 486 -34.28 18.99 -25.70
N GLY A 487 -33.84 19.64 -24.62
CA GLY A 487 -34.71 20.22 -23.62
C GLY A 487 -35.24 19.18 -22.61
N PRO A 488 -35.73 19.65 -21.46
CA PRO A 488 -36.00 18.80 -20.31
C PRO A 488 -37.16 17.83 -20.51
N GLU A 489 -38.21 18.22 -21.21
CA GLU A 489 -39.39 17.37 -21.48
C GLU A 489 -39.00 16.11 -22.26
N LYS A 490 -38.19 16.27 -23.31
CA LYS A 490 -37.74 15.16 -24.17
C LYS A 490 -36.76 14.24 -23.46
N ILE A 491 -35.87 14.79 -22.62
CA ILE A 491 -34.96 13.98 -21.79
C ILE A 491 -35.78 13.15 -20.80
N TRP A 492 -36.80 13.73 -20.15
CA TRP A 492 -37.68 12.97 -19.28
C TRP A 492 -38.49 11.91 -20.02
N ALA A 493 -39.02 12.20 -21.21
CA ALA A 493 -39.70 11.21 -22.05
C ALA A 493 -38.78 10.02 -22.39
N LEU A 494 -37.52 10.29 -22.74
CA LEU A 494 -36.49 9.25 -22.96
C LEU A 494 -36.26 8.40 -21.71
N ILE A 495 -36.07 9.03 -20.53
CA ILE A 495 -35.85 8.31 -19.27
C ILE A 495 -37.07 7.45 -18.92
N THR A 496 -38.28 7.98 -19.07
CA THR A 496 -39.53 7.24 -18.83
C THR A 496 -39.62 6.00 -19.72
N TYR A 497 -39.30 6.13 -21.01
CA TYR A 497 -39.25 4.98 -21.93
C TYR A 497 -38.19 3.95 -21.52
N LEU A 498 -36.98 4.41 -21.18
CA LEU A 498 -35.89 3.53 -20.77
C LEU A 498 -36.26 2.72 -19.52
N GLU A 499 -36.83 3.36 -18.51
CA GLU A 499 -37.28 2.69 -17.28
C GLU A 499 -38.45 1.72 -17.52
N SER A 500 -39.36 2.03 -18.45
CA SER A 500 -40.54 1.20 -18.69
C SER A 500 -40.24 -0.06 -19.52
N GLU A 501 -39.44 0.08 -20.59
CA GLU A 501 -39.29 -0.96 -21.62
C GLU A 501 -37.86 -1.51 -21.82
N VAL A 502 -36.82 -0.79 -21.36
CA VAL A 502 -35.42 -1.11 -21.68
C VAL A 502 -34.64 -1.62 -20.47
N PHE A 503 -34.61 -0.84 -19.39
CA PHE A 503 -33.91 -1.23 -18.17
C PHE A 503 -34.50 -2.52 -17.60
N PRO A 504 -33.68 -3.32 -16.88
CA PRO A 504 -34.20 -4.49 -16.21
C PRO A 504 -35.32 -4.06 -15.28
N GLN A 505 -36.56 -4.47 -15.59
CA GLN A 505 -37.67 -4.27 -14.68
C GLN A 505 -37.27 -4.89 -13.35
N ARG A 506 -37.29 -4.09 -12.27
CA ARG A 506 -37.00 -4.60 -10.94
C ARG A 506 -37.92 -5.80 -10.73
N ARG A 507 -37.39 -7.03 -10.75
CA ARG A 507 -38.07 -8.13 -10.09
C ARG A 507 -38.18 -7.65 -8.65
N ILE A 508 -39.39 -7.28 -8.24
CA ILE A 508 -39.72 -7.11 -6.84
C ILE A 508 -39.48 -8.49 -6.24
N ALA A 509 -38.26 -8.75 -5.77
CA ALA A 509 -38.00 -9.84 -4.87
C ALA A 509 -38.73 -9.46 -3.58
N GLY A 510 -39.87 -10.10 -3.37
CA GLY A 510 -40.69 -9.87 -2.19
C GLY A 510 -39.92 -10.23 -0.92
N ARG A 511 -40.10 -9.36 0.07
CA ARG A 511 -39.92 -9.55 1.53
C ARG A 511 -38.53 -9.90 2.04
#